data_AF-A0A544W5G1-F1
#
_entry.id   AF-A0A544W5G1-F1
#
_cell.length_a   1.000
_cell.length_b   1.000
_cell.length_c   1.000
_cell.angle_alpha   90.00
_cell.angle_beta   90.00
_cell.angle_gamma   90.00
#
_symmetry.space_group_name_H-M   'P 1'
#
loop_
_entity.id
_entity.type
_entity.pdbx_description
1 polymer ?
#
loop_
_entity_poly.entity_id
_entity_poly.type
_entity_poly.pdbx_seq_one_letter_code
_entity_poly.pdbx_strand_id
1 'polypeptide(L)'
;MNTTSNRTRRVAHGAALAAASALIALGAPAVGHADPGLTPGPGIGCETIHWGAFGMERRKVCDGPQQPDGTWQRTRTIWTPAFYSSKPCLQSSYSDAGDGLSDSRIVDCDGHWTPESVDNQETYPVAPNTVLPDEPGWLPPYTDNIL
;
A
#
# COMPACT_ATOMS: atom_id res chain seq x y z
N MET A 1 72.78 -50.23 0.02
CA MET A 1 71.64 -51.17 -0.09
C MET A 1 70.42 -50.49 0.52
N ASN A 2 69.38 -50.33 -0.29
CA ASN A 2 68.14 -49.61 0.01
C ASN A 2 67.29 -50.32 1.08
N THR A 3 66.61 -49.58 1.96
CA THR A 3 65.15 -49.76 2.16
C THR A 3 64.51 -48.46 2.67
N THR A 4 63.43 -48.11 2.00
CA THR A 4 62.57 -46.92 2.08
C THR A 4 61.65 -46.95 3.31
N SER A 5 61.34 -45.79 3.89
CA SER A 5 60.09 -45.61 4.66
C SER A 5 59.58 -44.18 4.48
N ASN A 6 58.52 -44.04 3.68
CA ASN A 6 57.77 -42.80 3.49
C ASN A 6 56.57 -42.79 4.43
N ARG A 7 56.39 -41.73 5.21
CA ARG A 7 55.07 -41.29 5.67
C ARG A 7 55.00 -39.76 5.74
N THR A 8 54.44 -39.24 4.66
CA THR A 8 53.78 -37.94 4.45
C THR A 8 53.15 -37.37 5.72
N ARG A 9 53.60 -36.19 6.17
CA ARG A 9 52.82 -35.30 7.06
C ARG A 9 52.22 -34.18 6.23
N ARG A 10 50.91 -34.02 6.42
CA ARG A 10 49.98 -33.26 5.59
C ARG A 10 50.22 -31.76 5.72
N VAL A 11 50.12 -31.09 4.57
CA VAL A 11 49.97 -29.65 4.40
C VAL A 11 48.67 -29.21 5.08
N ALA A 12 48.73 -28.20 5.94
CA ALA A 12 47.56 -27.47 6.43
C ALA A 12 47.55 -26.08 5.79
N HIS A 13 46.89 -25.98 4.63
CA HIS A 13 46.36 -24.72 4.13
C HIS A 13 45.05 -24.45 4.88
N GLY A 14 44.92 -23.29 5.51
CA GLY A 14 43.75 -22.94 6.32
C GLY A 14 43.47 -21.45 6.28
N ALA A 15 42.91 -21.02 5.15
CA ALA A 15 42.15 -19.80 4.84
C ALA A 15 42.24 -18.59 5.79
N ALA A 16 42.78 -17.49 5.25
CA ALA A 16 42.48 -16.13 5.67
C ALA A 16 41.00 -15.82 5.44
N LEU A 17 40.24 -15.61 6.51
CA LEU A 17 38.87 -15.10 6.45
C LEU A 17 38.93 -13.57 6.40
N ALA A 18 38.87 -13.01 5.20
CA ALA A 18 38.60 -11.60 4.98
C ALA A 18 37.13 -11.33 5.32
N ALA A 19 36.87 -10.60 6.40
CA ALA A 19 35.54 -10.11 6.73
C ALA A 19 35.18 -8.98 5.76
N ALA A 20 34.31 -9.26 4.79
CA ALA A 20 33.68 -8.24 3.96
C ALA A 20 32.51 -7.62 4.74
N SER A 21 32.69 -6.39 5.19
CA SER A 21 31.62 -5.59 5.80
C SER A 21 30.60 -5.22 4.71
N ALA A 22 29.46 -5.92 4.69
CA ALA A 22 28.32 -5.52 3.88
C ALA A 22 27.76 -4.20 4.42
N LEU A 23 27.88 -3.13 3.62
CA LEU A 23 27.20 -1.87 3.85
C LEU A 23 25.69 -2.10 3.69
N ILE A 24 24.97 -2.18 4.79
CA ILE A 24 23.51 -2.07 4.78
C ILE A 24 23.20 -0.60 4.51
N ALA A 25 22.91 -0.27 3.26
CA ALA A 25 22.30 1.00 2.90
C ALA A 25 20.92 1.03 3.58
N LEU A 26 20.80 1.85 4.64
CA LEU A 26 19.51 2.26 5.18
C LEU A 26 18.85 3.12 4.11
N GLY A 27 18.06 2.49 3.25
CA GLY A 27 17.10 3.20 2.42
C GLY A 27 16.17 3.97 3.34
N ALA A 28 16.16 5.30 3.22
CA ALA A 28 15.12 6.12 3.81
C ALA A 28 13.77 5.56 3.35
N PRO A 29 12.74 5.46 4.23
CA PRO A 29 11.42 5.12 3.76
C PRO A 29 11.01 6.19 2.76
N ALA A 30 10.88 5.81 1.50
CA ALA A 30 10.01 6.55 0.60
C ALA A 30 8.66 6.58 1.30
N VAL A 31 8.14 7.78 1.57
CA VAL A 31 6.77 7.95 2.06
C VAL A 31 5.85 7.64 0.88
N GLY A 32 5.80 6.37 0.49
CA GLY A 32 4.74 5.83 -0.33
C GLY A 32 3.57 5.63 0.62
N HIS A 33 2.53 6.45 0.47
CA HIS A 33 1.27 6.20 1.15
C HIS A 33 0.72 4.87 0.61
N ALA A 34 0.78 3.82 1.42
CA ALA A 34 0.13 2.56 1.11
C ALA A 34 -1.33 2.67 1.53
N ASP A 35 -2.26 2.37 0.61
CA ASP A 35 -3.68 2.24 0.93
C ASP A 35 -3.87 1.34 2.17
N PRO A 36 -4.75 1.72 3.11
CA PRO A 36 -4.94 0.97 4.34
C PRO A 36 -5.39 -0.48 4.08
N GLY A 37 -4.96 -1.38 4.96
CA GLY A 37 -5.29 -2.80 4.90
C GLY A 37 -4.14 -3.67 4.37
N LEU A 38 -4.50 -4.82 3.82
CA LEU A 38 -3.51 -5.77 3.29
C LEU A 38 -2.92 -5.28 1.97
N THR A 39 -1.66 -5.64 1.75
CA THR A 39 -0.93 -5.37 0.50
C THR A 39 -0.91 -6.64 -0.36
N PRO A 40 -1.14 -6.53 -1.67
CA PRO A 40 -0.89 -7.62 -2.61
C PRO A 40 0.49 -8.25 -2.43
N GLY A 41 0.58 -9.57 -2.51
CA GLY A 41 1.85 -10.25 -2.30
C GLY A 41 1.74 -11.77 -2.29
N PRO A 42 2.79 -12.46 -1.79
CA PRO A 42 2.75 -13.90 -1.64
C PRO A 42 1.56 -14.32 -0.77
N GLY A 43 0.61 -15.05 -1.38
CA GLY A 43 -0.59 -15.52 -0.70
C GLY A 43 -1.75 -14.51 -0.60
N ILE A 44 -1.58 -13.26 -1.07
CA ILE A 44 -2.62 -12.22 -1.02
C ILE A 44 -2.86 -11.61 -2.41
N GLY A 45 -4.12 -11.58 -2.85
CA GLY A 45 -4.57 -10.79 -4.01
C GLY A 45 -5.56 -9.72 -3.56
N CYS A 46 -5.46 -8.50 -4.06
CA CYS A 46 -6.35 -7.39 -3.72
C CYS A 46 -6.98 -6.72 -4.94
N GLU A 47 -8.14 -6.13 -4.70
CA GLU A 47 -8.84 -5.24 -5.62
C GLU A 47 -9.35 -4.02 -4.84
N THR A 48 -9.08 -2.83 -5.37
CA THR A 48 -9.59 -1.56 -4.85
C THR A 48 -10.54 -0.95 -5.87
N ILE A 49 -11.74 -0.56 -5.43
CA ILE A 49 -12.73 0.15 -6.24
C ILE A 49 -13.16 1.45 -5.57
N HIS A 50 -13.72 2.36 -6.37
CA HIS A 50 -14.48 3.50 -5.83
C HIS A 50 -15.74 3.03 -5.11
N TRP A 51 -16.04 3.66 -3.97
CA TRP A 51 -17.13 3.26 -3.08
C TRP A 51 -17.84 4.48 -2.48
N GLY A 52 -18.98 4.23 -1.83
CA GLY A 52 -19.73 5.25 -1.11
C GLY A 52 -20.46 6.23 -2.03
N ALA A 53 -21.04 7.26 -1.43
CA ALA A 53 -21.70 8.32 -2.16
C ALA A 53 -20.67 9.14 -2.97
N PHE A 54 -20.92 9.32 -4.26
CA PHE A 54 -20.06 10.08 -5.18
C PHE A 54 -18.64 9.52 -5.36
N GLY A 55 -18.35 8.28 -4.94
CA GLY A 55 -17.03 7.67 -5.10
C GLY A 55 -15.93 8.27 -4.22
N MET A 56 -16.32 8.95 -3.13
CA MET A 56 -15.38 9.58 -2.19
C MET A 56 -14.63 8.56 -1.33
N GLU A 57 -15.25 7.41 -1.08
CA GLU A 57 -14.65 6.31 -0.35
C GLU A 57 -13.99 5.34 -1.33
N ARG A 58 -13.11 4.50 -0.79
CA ARG A 58 -12.53 3.35 -1.48
C ARG A 58 -12.92 2.10 -0.72
N ARG A 59 -13.13 1.02 -1.47
CA ARG A 59 -13.29 -0.32 -0.92
C ARG A 59 -12.21 -1.22 -1.50
N LYS A 60 -11.41 -1.81 -0.61
CA LYS A 60 -10.36 -2.77 -0.91
C LYS A 60 -10.80 -4.11 -0.38
N VAL A 61 -10.82 -5.09 -1.25
CA VAL A 61 -11.04 -6.48 -0.93
C VAL A 61 -9.72 -7.21 -1.17
N CYS A 62 -9.22 -7.90 -0.16
CA CYS A 62 -8.03 -8.72 -0.25
C CYS A 62 -8.35 -10.15 0.15
N ASP A 63 -7.99 -11.11 -0.70
CA ASP A 63 -8.19 -12.53 -0.47
C ASP A 63 -6.88 -13.21 -0.11
N GLY A 64 -6.94 -14.05 0.92
CA GLY A 64 -5.91 -14.99 1.27
C GLY A 64 -5.88 -16.22 0.35
N PRO A 65 -5.02 -17.20 0.66
CA PRO A 65 -4.93 -18.43 -0.11
C PRO A 65 -6.27 -19.17 -0.12
N GLN A 66 -6.66 -19.67 -1.29
CA GLN A 66 -7.80 -20.57 -1.41
C GLN A 66 -7.44 -21.93 -0.80
N GLN A 67 -8.29 -22.40 0.09
CA GLN A 67 -8.21 -23.70 0.73
C GLN A 67 -8.63 -24.82 -0.23
N PRO A 68 -8.27 -26.09 0.05
CA PRO A 68 -8.64 -27.22 -0.81
C PRO A 68 -10.16 -27.44 -0.96
N ASP A 69 -10.97 -26.96 -0.01
CA ASP A 69 -12.43 -26.99 -0.07
C ASP A 69 -13.02 -25.85 -0.92
N GLY A 70 -12.17 -24.99 -1.49
CA GLY A 70 -12.55 -23.85 -2.31
C GLY A 70 -12.85 -22.58 -1.52
N THR A 71 -12.78 -22.60 -0.18
CA THR A 71 -12.99 -21.42 0.66
C THR A 71 -11.74 -20.56 0.77
N TRP A 72 -11.89 -19.28 1.12
CA TRP A 72 -10.76 -18.40 1.41
C TRP A 72 -11.15 -17.38 2.49
N GLN A 73 -10.13 -16.80 3.12
CA GLN A 73 -10.33 -15.65 4.01
C GLN A 73 -10.28 -14.37 3.20
N ARG A 74 -11.29 -13.52 3.36
CA ARG A 74 -11.38 -12.21 2.74
C ARG A 74 -11.28 -11.12 3.79
N THR A 75 -10.50 -10.10 3.52
CA THR A 75 -10.48 -8.84 4.28
C THR A 75 -11.03 -7.73 3.41
N ARG A 76 -12.06 -7.04 3.89
CA ARG A 76 -12.64 -5.86 3.24
C ARG A 76 -12.34 -4.63 4.09
N THR A 77 -11.71 -3.63 3.48
CA THR A 77 -11.45 -2.31 4.08
C THR A 77 -12.24 -1.27 3.29
N ILE A 78 -13.01 -0.43 3.98
CA ILE A 78 -13.62 0.79 3.43
C ILE A 78 -12.91 1.97 4.10
N TRP A 79 -12.42 2.92 3.29
CA TRP A 79 -11.74 4.11 3.80
C TRP A 79 -11.98 5.31 2.91
N THR A 80 -11.86 6.48 3.50
CA THR A 80 -11.77 7.75 2.79
C THR A 80 -10.28 8.10 2.60
N PRO A 81 -9.78 8.22 1.36
CA PRO A 81 -8.41 8.66 1.09
C PRO A 81 -8.16 10.06 1.64
N ALA A 82 -6.90 10.41 1.89
CA ALA A 82 -6.56 11.79 2.23
C ALA A 82 -6.98 12.75 1.09
N PHE A 83 -7.64 13.86 1.44
CA PHE A 83 -8.10 14.84 0.47
C PHE A 83 -7.97 16.27 1.02
N TYR A 84 -7.90 17.23 0.10
CA TYR A 84 -7.92 18.65 0.45
C TYR A 84 -9.37 19.13 0.51
N SER A 85 -9.78 19.60 1.68
CA SER A 85 -11.11 20.19 1.91
C SER A 85 -10.98 21.71 1.91
N SER A 86 -11.82 22.39 1.14
CA SER A 86 -11.86 23.84 1.05
C SER A 86 -13.28 24.37 1.17
N LYS A 87 -13.42 25.56 1.76
CA LYS A 87 -14.67 26.32 1.74
C LYS A 87 -14.46 27.59 0.95
N PRO A 88 -15.11 27.73 -0.22
CA PRO A 88 -14.99 28.96 -0.99
C PRO A 88 -15.65 30.11 -0.23
N CYS A 89 -14.98 31.26 -0.18
CA CYS A 89 -15.59 32.50 0.26
C CYS A 89 -15.32 33.64 -0.73
N LEU A 90 -16.20 34.63 -0.71
CA LEU A 90 -16.06 35.82 -1.56
C LEU A 90 -15.09 36.77 -0.91
N GLN A 91 -13.94 36.96 -1.56
CA GLN A 91 -13.02 38.03 -1.21
C GLN A 91 -13.29 39.20 -2.16
N SER A 92 -13.76 40.31 -1.59
CA SER A 92 -13.88 41.59 -2.29
C SER A 92 -12.68 42.47 -1.95
N SER A 93 -11.95 42.91 -2.97
CA SER A 93 -10.95 43.98 -2.85
C SER A 93 -11.38 45.21 -3.64
N TYR A 94 -11.04 46.38 -3.12
CA TYR A 94 -11.21 47.63 -3.85
C TYR A 94 -9.98 47.85 -4.73
N SER A 95 -10.16 48.13 -6.02
CA SER A 95 -9.05 48.45 -6.92
C SER A 95 -8.51 49.85 -6.63
N ASP A 96 -7.24 49.96 -6.24
CA ASP A 96 -6.53 51.24 -6.15
C ASP A 96 -6.22 51.84 -7.54
N ALA A 97 -6.65 51.19 -8.62
CA ALA A 97 -6.50 51.61 -10.01
C ALA A 97 -7.38 52.82 -10.40
N GLY A 98 -8.20 53.34 -9.47
CA GLY A 98 -8.97 54.58 -9.65
C GLY A 98 -10.26 54.43 -10.46
N ASP A 99 -10.64 53.22 -10.85
CA ASP A 99 -11.92 52.91 -11.52
C ASP A 99 -13.08 52.67 -10.53
N GLY A 100 -12.77 52.49 -9.24
CA GLY A 100 -13.75 52.38 -8.15
C GLY A 100 -14.61 51.13 -8.20
N LEU A 101 -14.17 50.12 -8.95
CA LEU A 101 -14.89 48.85 -9.10
C LEU A 101 -14.46 47.87 -8.00
N SER A 102 -15.41 47.12 -7.45
CA SER A 102 -15.10 46.01 -6.57
C SER A 102 -14.63 44.81 -7.40
N ASP A 103 -13.39 44.38 -7.22
CA ASP A 103 -12.94 43.07 -7.72
C ASP A 103 -13.39 42.01 -6.71
N SER A 104 -14.26 41.11 -7.15
CA SER A 104 -14.79 40.03 -6.33
C SER A 104 -14.29 38.71 -6.87
N ARG A 105 -13.48 38.01 -6.07
CA ARG A 105 -12.93 36.70 -6.39
C ARG A 105 -13.43 35.65 -5.41
N ILE A 106 -13.74 34.47 -5.94
CA ILE A 106 -13.92 33.27 -5.10
C ILE A 106 -12.52 32.79 -4.72
N VAL A 107 -12.21 32.81 -3.43
CA VAL A 107 -10.96 32.28 -2.87
C VAL A 107 -11.26 31.16 -1.89
N ASP A 108 -10.25 30.36 -1.59
CA ASP A 108 -10.32 29.38 -0.51
C ASP A 108 -9.94 30.02 0.82
N CYS A 109 -10.85 29.96 1.79
CA CYS A 109 -10.72 30.65 3.07
C CYS A 109 -10.50 29.69 4.24
N ASP A 110 -10.72 28.39 4.03
CA ASP A 110 -10.69 27.34 5.07
C ASP A 110 -10.10 26.03 4.52
N GLY A 111 -9.12 26.18 3.64
CA GLY A 111 -8.48 25.09 2.95
C GLY A 111 -7.54 24.30 3.85
N HIS A 112 -7.84 23.04 4.11
CA HIS A 112 -7.02 22.16 4.94
C HIS A 112 -6.94 20.74 4.37
N TRP A 113 -5.81 20.07 4.65
CA TRP A 113 -5.66 18.64 4.37
C TRP A 113 -6.40 17.83 5.42
N THR A 114 -7.32 17.00 4.96
CA THR A 114 -7.97 15.97 5.78
C THR A 114 -7.18 14.68 5.61
N PRO A 115 -6.68 14.08 6.71
CA PRO A 115 -5.97 12.81 6.62
C PRO A 115 -6.92 11.70 6.19
N GLU A 116 -6.35 10.60 5.70
CA GLU A 116 -7.12 9.39 5.43
C GLU A 116 -7.81 8.87 6.70
N SER A 117 -8.96 8.21 6.52
CA SER A 117 -9.71 7.58 7.62
C SER A 117 -10.26 6.23 7.19
N VAL A 118 -10.04 5.20 8.01
CA VAL A 118 -10.66 3.89 7.82
C VAL A 118 -12.03 3.91 8.47
N ASP A 119 -13.06 3.69 7.65
CA ASP A 119 -14.46 3.73 8.09
C ASP A 119 -14.91 2.35 8.57
N ASN A 120 -14.50 1.28 7.87
CA ASN A 120 -14.79 -0.09 8.28
C ASN A 120 -13.69 -1.06 7.83
N GLN A 121 -13.40 -2.07 8.64
CA GLN A 121 -12.53 -3.19 8.25
C GLN A 121 -13.04 -4.50 8.83
N GLU A 122 -13.28 -5.47 7.97
CA GLU A 122 -13.85 -6.76 8.34
C GLU A 122 -13.06 -7.89 7.69
N THR A 123 -12.98 -9.03 8.38
CA THR A 123 -12.39 -10.26 7.83
C THR A 123 -13.36 -11.42 8.04
N TYR A 124 -13.66 -12.16 6.98
CA TYR A 124 -14.66 -13.23 7.00
C TYR A 124 -14.32 -14.35 6.00
N PRO A 125 -14.78 -15.58 6.25
CA PRO A 125 -14.64 -16.69 5.30
C PRO A 125 -15.60 -16.51 4.13
N VAL A 126 -15.13 -16.85 2.93
CA VAL A 126 -15.91 -16.82 1.69
C VAL A 126 -15.79 -18.16 1.00
N ALA A 127 -16.90 -18.61 0.42
CA ALA A 127 -16.99 -19.77 -0.45
C ALA A 127 -17.53 -19.33 -1.82
N PRO A 128 -17.32 -20.09 -2.91
CA PRO A 128 -17.77 -19.72 -4.24
C PRO A 128 -19.28 -19.41 -4.34
N ASN A 129 -20.10 -19.98 -3.47
CA ASN A 129 -21.55 -19.77 -3.40
C ASN A 129 -21.99 -18.74 -2.35
N THR A 130 -21.07 -18.17 -1.56
CA THR A 130 -21.35 -17.14 -0.56
C THR A 130 -20.69 -15.80 -0.86
N VAL A 131 -19.98 -15.67 -1.99
CA VAL A 131 -19.47 -14.39 -2.49
C VAL A 131 -20.64 -13.42 -2.62
N LEU A 132 -20.50 -12.22 -2.04
CA LEU A 132 -21.51 -11.20 -2.13
C LEU A 132 -21.65 -10.73 -3.60
N PRO A 133 -22.87 -10.42 -4.08
CA PRO A 133 -23.10 -10.07 -5.49
C PRO A 133 -22.28 -8.87 -5.99
N ASP A 134 -21.88 -7.99 -5.08
CA ASP A 134 -21.13 -6.77 -5.36
C ASP A 134 -19.62 -6.94 -5.15
N GLU A 135 -19.13 -8.15 -4.83
CA GLU A 135 -17.71 -8.42 -4.63
C GLU A 135 -17.12 -9.32 -5.71
N PRO A 136 -15.82 -9.22 -5.98
CA PRO A 136 -15.16 -10.11 -6.93
C PRO A 136 -15.16 -11.56 -6.40
N GLY A 137 -14.95 -12.51 -7.33
CA GLY A 137 -14.57 -13.87 -6.96
C GLY A 137 -13.23 -13.92 -6.24
N TRP A 138 -12.70 -15.12 -5.99
CA TRP A 138 -11.40 -15.26 -5.33
C TRP A 138 -10.29 -14.57 -6.13
N LEU A 139 -9.54 -13.69 -5.46
CA LEU A 139 -8.40 -12.97 -6.03
C LEU A 139 -7.10 -13.78 -5.79
N PRO A 140 -6.43 -14.29 -6.84
CA PRO A 140 -5.21 -15.06 -6.67
C PRO A 140 -4.06 -14.19 -6.15
N PRO A 141 -3.02 -14.80 -5.54
CA PRO A 141 -1.85 -14.08 -5.05
C PRO A 141 -1.26 -13.11 -6.07
N TYR A 142 -0.78 -11.96 -5.59
CA TYR A 142 -0.23 -10.86 -6.39
C TYR A 142 -1.22 -10.12 -7.30
N THR A 143 -2.52 -10.43 -7.24
CA THR A 143 -3.53 -9.59 -7.89
C THR A 143 -3.54 -8.21 -7.23
N ASP A 144 -3.51 -7.16 -8.04
CA ASP A 144 -3.64 -5.77 -7.60
C ASP A 144 -4.45 -4.99 -8.64
N ASN A 145 -5.77 -5.10 -8.51
CA ASN A 145 -6.70 -4.40 -9.39
C ASN A 145 -7.07 -3.04 -8.78
N ILE A 146 -7.02 -1.98 -9.57
CA ILE A 146 -7.50 -0.65 -9.18
C ILE A 146 -8.51 -0.19 -10.23
N LEU A 147 -9.78 -0.07 -9.84
CA LEU A 147 -10.92 0.18 -10.73
C LEU A 147 -11.66 1.50 -10.43
#